data_AF-A0A7C1PCU3-F1
#
_entry.id   AF-A0A7C1PCU3-F1
#
_cell.length_a   1.000
_cell.length_b   1.000
_cell.length_c   1.000
_cell.angle_alpha   90.00
_cell.angle_beta   90.00
_cell.angle_gamma   90.00
#
_symmetry.space_group_name_H-M   'P 1'
#
loop_
_entity.id
_entity.type
_entity.pdbx_description
1 polymer ?
#
loop_
_entity_poly.entity_id
_entity_poly.type
_entity_poly.pdbx_seq_one_letter_code
_entity_poly.pdbx_strand_id
1 'polypeptide(L)'
;MRCLIPIHQEIYPKNSLDRAEKMCDEIILMYIVDKKLIDKIRRESSYIIPSYALESVENFVVEMHRREAERIRESIKDVPVELRFVVGEYYESIEKEVLRSSPDLVMCDSFLRGFLKLPVPVWIDRGIKIRECTVIISSLKKINRIKKGVELAERICKKLGFTLYLHYPPKDEMGMKALRPLGRLIESPRGELLVLLREDVLSVPEEQCVLIL
;
A
#
# COMPACT_ATOMS: atom_id res chain seq x y z
N MET A 1 5.19 -11.39 -7.42
CA MET A 1 4.38 -10.28 -6.91
C MET A 1 5.32 -9.15 -6.56
N ARG A 2 5.22 -8.07 -7.34
CA ARG A 2 6.06 -6.89 -7.21
C ARG A 2 5.27 -5.79 -6.49
N CYS A 3 5.77 -5.37 -5.34
CA CYS A 3 5.05 -4.47 -4.44
C CYS A 3 5.70 -3.08 -4.42
N LEU A 4 4.91 -2.02 -4.54
CA LEU A 4 5.37 -0.65 -4.32
C LEU A 4 5.13 -0.25 -2.86
N ILE A 5 6.19 0.15 -2.17
CA ILE A 5 6.12 0.60 -0.78
C ILE A 5 6.59 2.06 -0.73
N PRO A 6 5.66 3.03 -0.71
CA PRO A 6 6.02 4.42 -0.53
C PRO A 6 6.40 4.70 0.92
N ILE A 7 7.52 5.38 1.11
CA ILE A 7 8.04 5.86 2.38
C ILE A 7 8.00 7.38 2.35
N HIS A 8 7.21 7.97 3.25
CA HIS A 8 7.28 9.40 3.52
C HIS A 8 8.48 9.66 4.41
N GLN A 9 9.23 10.75 4.17
CA GLN A 9 10.43 11.11 4.94
C GLN A 9 10.26 11.14 6.48
N GLU A 10 9.02 11.31 6.96
CA GLU A 10 8.67 11.38 8.40
C GLU A 10 8.06 10.09 8.96
N ILE A 11 7.70 9.13 8.11
CA ILE A 11 6.94 7.94 8.50
C ILE A 11 7.62 6.70 7.92
N TYR A 12 8.16 5.86 8.81
CA TYR A 12 8.71 4.55 8.44
C TYR A 12 7.59 3.49 8.45
N PRO A 13 7.20 2.92 7.29
CA PRO A 13 6.09 1.97 7.21
C PRO A 13 6.55 0.55 7.58
N LYS A 14 6.91 0.36 8.86
CA LYS A 14 7.49 -0.87 9.37
C LYS A 14 6.60 -2.08 9.10
N ASN A 15 5.29 -1.95 9.29
CA ASN A 15 4.39 -3.09 9.18
C ASN A 15 4.33 -3.60 7.74
N SER A 16 4.17 -2.66 6.80
CA SER A 16 4.16 -2.96 5.37
C SER A 16 5.47 -3.59 4.91
N LEU A 17 6.63 -3.10 5.38
CA LEU A 17 7.93 -3.68 5.06
C LEU A 17 8.09 -5.10 5.61
N ASP A 18 7.86 -5.29 6.91
CA ASP A 18 7.97 -6.60 7.59
C ASP A 18 7.07 -7.66 6.92
N ARG A 19 5.91 -7.25 6.39
CA ARG A 19 4.98 -8.14 5.69
C ARG A 19 5.34 -8.36 4.23
N ALA A 20 5.83 -7.32 3.55
CA ALA A 20 6.26 -7.41 2.16
C ALA A 20 7.46 -8.34 2.00
N GLU A 21 8.43 -8.34 2.93
CA GLU A 21 9.57 -9.25 2.90
C GLU A 21 9.17 -10.73 2.87
N LYS A 22 8.03 -11.08 3.49
CA LYS A 22 7.54 -12.47 3.56
C LYS A 22 6.71 -12.88 2.34
N MET A 23 6.30 -11.94 1.51
CA MET A 23 5.23 -12.14 0.54
C MET A 23 5.57 -11.65 -0.87
N CYS A 24 6.31 -10.56 -1.01
CA CYS A 24 6.68 -10.01 -2.30
C CYS A 24 7.87 -10.80 -2.87
N ASP A 25 7.91 -10.94 -4.19
CA ASP A 25 9.08 -11.50 -4.88
C ASP A 25 10.10 -10.40 -5.20
N GLU A 26 9.63 -9.14 -5.20
CA GLU A 26 10.42 -7.92 -5.43
C GLU A 26 9.70 -6.74 -4.77
N ILE A 27 10.46 -5.81 -4.21
CA ILE A 27 9.96 -4.56 -3.63
C ILE A 27 10.50 -3.37 -4.44
N ILE A 28 9.60 -2.48 -4.85
CA ILE A 28 9.94 -1.13 -5.27
C ILE A 28 9.82 -0.26 -4.03
N LEU A 29 10.95 0.13 -3.46
CA LEU A 29 11.01 0.99 -2.29
C LEU A 29 11.05 2.44 -2.77
N MET A 30 9.98 3.19 -2.55
CA MET A 30 9.88 4.56 -3.02
C MET A 30 10.00 5.55 -1.87
N TYR A 31 11.21 6.08 -1.66
CA TYR A 31 11.45 7.09 -0.65
C TYR A 31 11.15 8.48 -1.20
N ILE A 32 10.21 9.19 -0.57
CA ILE A 32 9.73 10.49 -1.04
C ILE A 32 10.05 11.55 0.00
N VAL A 33 10.87 12.52 -0.42
CA VAL A 33 11.06 13.78 0.27
C VAL A 33 9.98 14.75 -0.20
N ASP A 34 9.03 15.07 0.67
CA ASP A 34 7.91 15.96 0.34
C ASP A 34 8.44 17.37 0.05
N LYS A 35 8.02 17.94 -1.09
CA LYS A 35 8.41 19.29 -1.51
C LYS A 35 8.12 20.34 -0.43
N LYS A 36 7.07 20.15 0.38
CA LYS A 36 6.73 21.06 1.50
C LYS A 36 7.83 21.17 2.54
N LEU A 37 8.64 20.12 2.74
CA LEU A 37 9.81 20.19 3.63
C LEU A 37 10.88 21.10 3.03
N ILE A 38 11.18 20.96 1.75
CA ILE A 38 12.16 21.80 1.05
C ILE A 38 11.70 23.26 1.04
N ASP A 39 10.43 23.51 0.72
CA ASP A 39 9.85 24.85 0.73
C ASP A 39 9.88 25.48 2.14
N LYS A 40 9.64 24.67 3.19
CA LYS A 40 9.75 25.11 4.59
C LYS A 40 11.19 25.48 4.95
N ILE A 41 12.16 24.63 4.62
CA ILE A 41 13.59 24.88 4.86
C ILE A 41 14.03 26.16 4.16
N ARG A 42 13.66 26.32 2.88
CA ARG A 42 13.97 27.53 2.11
C ARG A 42 13.42 28.77 2.81
N ARG A 43 12.14 28.75 3.19
CA ARG A 43 11.49 29.88 3.87
C ARG A 43 12.18 30.22 5.18
N GLU A 44 12.41 29.23 6.05
CA GLU A 44 13.00 29.45 7.38
C GLU A 44 14.47 29.88 7.30
N SER A 45 15.23 29.30 6.38
CA SER A 45 16.65 29.60 6.21
C SER A 45 16.89 30.94 5.51
N SER A 46 15.96 31.41 4.67
CA SER A 46 16.12 32.67 3.91
C SER A 46 16.27 33.92 4.78
N TYR A 47 15.83 33.86 6.04
CA TYR A 47 16.02 34.93 7.02
C TYR A 47 17.40 34.94 7.68
N ILE A 48 18.16 33.84 7.55
CA ILE A 48 19.39 33.59 8.29
C ILE A 48 20.60 33.55 7.35
N ILE A 49 20.44 32.95 6.16
CA ILE A 49 21.54 32.74 5.22
C ILE A 49 21.26 33.34 3.83
N PRO A 50 22.31 33.80 3.12
CA PRO A 50 22.18 34.29 1.76
C PRO A 50 21.62 33.25 0.78
N SER A 51 20.99 33.73 -0.30
CA SER A 51 20.36 32.87 -1.30
C SER A 51 21.28 31.84 -1.94
N TYR A 52 22.57 32.16 -2.15
CA TYR A 52 23.55 31.23 -2.69
C TYR A 52 23.88 30.06 -1.74
N ALA A 53 23.67 30.24 -0.44
CA ALA A 53 23.90 29.21 0.57
C ALA A 53 22.64 28.34 0.82
N LEU A 54 21.45 28.83 0.44
CA LEU A 54 20.19 28.07 0.56
C LEU A 54 20.24 26.77 -0.25
N GLU A 55 20.75 26.83 -1.47
CA GLU A 55 20.89 25.64 -2.32
C GLU A 55 21.79 24.58 -1.66
N SER A 56 22.83 24.99 -0.95
CA SER A 56 23.71 24.06 -0.22
C SER A 56 22.98 23.39 0.95
N VAL A 57 22.11 24.11 1.66
CA VAL A 57 21.29 23.56 2.75
C VAL A 57 20.22 22.60 2.21
N GLU A 58 19.53 22.98 1.14
CA GLU A 58 18.54 22.11 0.47
C GLU A 58 19.20 20.81 0.01
N ASN A 59 20.36 20.90 -0.66
CA ASN A 59 21.12 19.75 -1.12
C ASN A 59 21.61 18.87 0.03
N PHE A 60 22.06 19.47 1.13
CA PHE A 60 22.46 18.74 2.33
C PHE A 60 21.31 17.92 2.92
N VAL A 61 20.13 18.51 3.04
CA VAL A 61 18.93 17.81 3.55
C VAL A 61 18.52 16.68 2.61
N VAL A 62 18.48 16.93 1.30
CA VAL A 62 18.18 15.90 0.30
C VAL A 62 19.17 14.74 0.36
N GLU A 63 20.46 15.03 0.52
CA GLU A 63 21.52 14.02 0.63
C GLU A 63 21.41 13.21 1.92
N MET A 64 21.05 13.84 3.05
CA MET A 64 20.74 13.10 4.29
C MET A 64 19.61 12.10 4.09
N HIS A 65 18.51 12.51 3.46
CA HIS A 65 17.39 11.62 3.17
C HIS A 65 17.75 10.52 2.17
N ARG A 66 18.60 10.81 1.18
CA ARG A 66 19.09 9.81 0.23
C ARG A 66 19.87 8.70 0.96
N ARG A 67 20.74 9.06 1.91
CA ARG A 67 21.46 8.07 2.73
C ARG A 67 20.53 7.26 3.61
N GLU A 68 19.50 7.88 4.18
CA GLU A 68 18.49 7.15 4.96
C GLU A 68 17.70 6.18 4.08
N ALA A 69 17.36 6.56 2.86
CA ALA A 69 16.68 5.70 1.90
C ALA A 69 17.52 4.46 1.55
N GLU A 70 18.83 4.63 1.34
CA GLU A 70 19.77 3.51 1.14
C GLU A 70 19.88 2.64 2.38
N ARG A 71 19.98 3.24 3.58
CA ARG A 71 20.01 2.49 4.84
C ARG A 71 18.77 1.60 5.01
N ILE A 72 17.59 2.12 4.66
CA ILE A 72 16.35 1.33 4.69
C ILE A 72 16.39 0.22 3.66
N ARG A 73 16.81 0.51 2.41
CA ARG A 73 16.97 -0.50 1.35
C ARG A 73 17.87 -1.65 1.79
N GLU A 74 19.02 -1.32 2.39
CA GLU A 74 20.00 -2.30 2.88
C GLU A 74 19.52 -3.11 4.09
N SER A 75 18.53 -2.60 4.84
CA SER A 75 17.95 -3.33 5.97
C SER A 75 17.08 -4.52 5.54
N ILE A 76 16.57 -4.49 4.31
CA ILE A 76 15.73 -5.52 3.70
C ILE A 76 16.63 -6.56 3.02
N LYS A 77 16.65 -7.80 3.50
CA LYS A 77 17.65 -8.80 3.09
C LYS A 77 17.11 -9.94 2.23
N ASP A 78 15.86 -10.34 2.46
CA ASP A 78 15.32 -11.59 1.93
C ASP A 78 14.60 -11.43 0.58
N VAL A 79 14.43 -10.18 0.13
CA VAL A 79 13.73 -9.83 -1.10
C VAL A 79 14.54 -8.79 -1.90
N PRO A 80 14.66 -8.93 -3.23
CA PRO A 80 15.23 -7.90 -4.09
C PRO A 80 14.51 -6.56 -3.94
N VAL A 81 15.29 -5.49 -3.74
CA VAL A 81 14.76 -4.13 -3.57
C VAL A 81 15.29 -3.17 -4.63
N GLU A 82 14.37 -2.60 -5.40
CA GLU A 82 14.61 -1.46 -6.29
C GLU A 82 14.33 -0.17 -5.54
N LEU A 83 15.36 0.62 -5.24
CA LEU A 83 15.19 1.92 -4.60
C LEU A 83 14.85 3.02 -5.61
N ARG A 84 13.80 3.78 -5.32
CA ARG A 84 13.39 5.00 -6.01
C ARG A 84 13.40 6.16 -5.03
N PHE A 85 14.34 7.08 -5.21
CA PHE A 85 14.41 8.30 -4.41
C PHE A 85 13.80 9.46 -5.19
N VAL A 86 12.82 10.16 -4.59
CA VAL A 86 12.09 11.26 -5.24
C VAL A 86 11.98 12.46 -4.30
N VAL A 87 12.15 13.66 -4.84
CA VAL A 87 11.77 14.92 -4.19
C VAL A 87 10.55 15.46 -4.91
N GLY A 88 9.40 15.59 -4.23
CA GLY A 88 8.15 15.97 -4.86
C GLY A 88 6.92 15.82 -3.97
N GLU A 89 5.72 16.05 -4.51
CA GLU A 89 4.47 15.83 -3.77
C GLU A 89 4.25 14.33 -3.53
N TYR A 90 3.95 13.94 -2.30
CA TYR A 90 3.87 12.53 -1.90
C TYR A 90 2.93 11.69 -2.79
N TYR A 91 1.67 12.10 -2.89
CA TYR A 91 0.67 11.33 -3.64
C TYR A 91 0.94 11.31 -5.14
N GLU A 92 1.29 12.45 -5.75
CA GLU A 92 1.55 12.53 -7.19
C GLU A 92 2.73 11.65 -7.60
N SER A 93 3.75 11.56 -6.74
CA SER A 93 4.92 10.74 -6.99
C SER A 93 4.54 9.25 -7.01
N ILE A 94 3.70 8.81 -6.07
CA ILE A 94 3.17 7.44 -6.03
C ILE A 94 2.34 7.14 -7.29
N GLU A 95 1.45 8.04 -7.69
CA GLU A 95 0.61 7.87 -8.87
C GLU A 95 1.44 7.72 -10.15
N LYS A 96 2.46 8.57 -10.33
CA LYS A 96 3.40 8.48 -11.46
C LYS A 96 4.15 7.15 -11.46
N GLU A 97 4.64 6.71 -10.31
CA GLU A 97 5.41 5.47 -10.22
C GLU A 97 4.53 4.24 -10.44
N VAL A 98 3.28 4.25 -9.97
CA VAL A 98 2.30 3.18 -10.26
C VAL A 98 2.07 3.05 -11.77
N LEU A 99 1.92 4.17 -12.49
CA LEU A 99 1.74 4.15 -13.95
C LEU A 99 3.00 3.69 -14.69
N ARG A 100 4.18 4.08 -14.19
CA ARG A 100 5.47 3.73 -14.79
C ARG A 100 5.85 2.26 -14.60
N SER A 101 5.71 1.75 -13.37
CA SER A 101 6.24 0.45 -12.96
C SER A 101 5.19 -0.65 -12.90
N SER A 102 3.90 -0.28 -12.96
CA SER A 102 2.75 -1.20 -12.92
C SER A 102 2.86 -2.28 -11.83
N PRO A 103 3.00 -1.90 -10.54
CA PRO A 103 3.14 -2.86 -9.46
C PRO A 103 1.86 -3.69 -9.29
N ASP A 104 2.00 -4.91 -8.75
CA ASP A 104 0.84 -5.76 -8.43
C ASP A 104 0.03 -5.21 -7.25
N LEU A 105 0.69 -4.48 -6.36
CA LEU A 105 0.15 -4.02 -5.08
C LEU A 105 0.92 -2.81 -4.56
N VAL A 106 0.21 -1.84 -3.98
CA VAL A 106 0.82 -0.79 -3.12
C VAL A 106 0.59 -1.17 -1.66
N MET A 107 1.63 -1.12 -0.82
CA MET A 107 1.52 -1.39 0.62
C MET A 107 1.93 -0.17 1.43
N CYS A 108 1.12 0.22 2.42
CA CYS A 108 1.39 1.36 3.28
C CYS A 108 0.74 1.21 4.66
N ASP A 109 1.27 1.91 5.67
CA ASP A 109 0.76 1.79 7.05
C ASP A 109 -0.41 2.75 7.36
N SER A 110 -0.65 3.70 6.46
CA SER A 110 -1.65 4.75 6.63
C SER A 110 -2.50 4.95 5.38
N PHE A 111 -3.79 5.20 5.58
CA PHE A 111 -4.72 5.46 4.50
C PHE A 111 -4.66 6.92 4.06
N LEU A 112 -4.49 7.14 2.76
CA LEU A 112 -4.75 8.41 2.10
C LEU A 112 -5.92 8.26 1.16
N ARG A 113 -6.86 9.22 1.18
CA ARG A 113 -8.05 9.20 0.31
C ARG A 113 -7.70 9.09 -1.17
N GLY A 114 -6.55 9.62 -1.58
CA GLY A 114 -6.04 9.51 -2.94
C GLY A 114 -5.83 8.06 -3.41
N PHE A 115 -5.52 7.13 -2.49
CA PHE A 115 -5.26 5.72 -2.84
C PHE A 115 -6.45 5.00 -3.47
N LEU A 116 -7.68 5.47 -3.24
CA LEU A 116 -8.87 4.94 -3.93
C LEU A 116 -8.85 5.22 -5.44
N LYS A 117 -8.02 6.15 -5.91
CA LYS A 117 -7.91 6.52 -7.34
C LYS A 117 -6.80 5.76 -8.07
N LEU A 118 -5.83 5.18 -7.35
CA LEU A 118 -4.73 4.43 -7.97
C LEU A 118 -5.28 3.24 -8.77
N PRO A 119 -4.77 2.90 -9.96
CA PRO A 119 -5.30 1.78 -10.75
C PRO A 119 -4.95 0.39 -10.17
N VAL A 120 -4.04 0.31 -9.21
CA VAL A 120 -3.55 -0.93 -8.60
C VAL A 120 -4.13 -1.18 -7.20
N PRO A 121 -4.24 -2.44 -6.75
CA PRO A 121 -4.67 -2.76 -5.40
C PRO A 121 -3.82 -2.04 -4.34
N VAL A 122 -4.43 -1.70 -3.21
CA VAL A 122 -3.77 -0.99 -2.10
C VAL A 122 -4.01 -1.71 -0.78
N TRP A 123 -2.95 -2.12 -0.10
CA TRP A 123 -3.01 -2.68 1.24
C TRP A 123 -2.61 -1.64 2.28
N ILE A 124 -3.56 -1.28 3.14
CA ILE A 124 -3.33 -0.53 4.38
C ILE A 124 -3.01 -1.51 5.52
N ASP A 125 -1.76 -1.52 5.98
CA ASP A 125 -1.28 -2.40 7.03
C ASP A 125 -1.24 -1.70 8.40
N ARG A 126 -2.11 -2.14 9.32
CA ARG A 126 -2.18 -1.61 10.69
C ARG A 126 -1.30 -2.33 11.70
N GLY A 127 -0.44 -3.26 11.27
CA GLY A 127 0.47 -3.98 12.15
C GLY A 127 -0.18 -5.03 13.05
N ILE A 128 -1.47 -5.30 12.88
CA ILE A 128 -2.17 -6.36 13.61
C ILE A 128 -1.77 -7.73 13.08
N LYS A 129 -1.81 -8.73 13.97
CA LYS A 129 -1.58 -10.13 13.57
C LYS A 129 -2.74 -10.62 12.73
N ILE A 130 -2.48 -11.01 11.49
CA ILE A 130 -3.49 -11.57 10.60
C ILE A 130 -3.38 -13.09 10.59
N ARG A 131 -4.53 -13.75 10.69
CA ARG A 131 -4.66 -15.21 10.45
C ARG A 131 -5.75 -15.50 9.44
N GLU A 132 -6.73 -14.62 9.37
CA GLU A 132 -7.89 -14.77 8.52
C GLU A 132 -8.11 -13.51 7.68
N CYS A 133 -8.51 -13.74 6.44
CA CYS A 133 -8.80 -12.71 5.46
C CYS A 133 -10.24 -12.92 4.99
N THR A 134 -11.06 -11.86 5.02
CA THR A 134 -12.41 -11.92 4.46
C THR A 134 -12.54 -10.96 3.27
N VAL A 135 -12.95 -11.48 2.12
CA VAL A 135 -13.41 -10.68 0.99
C VAL A 135 -14.86 -10.32 1.18
N ILE A 136 -15.15 -9.02 1.30
CA ILE A 136 -16.51 -8.51 1.38
C ILE A 136 -16.97 -8.16 -0.02
N ILE A 137 -18.05 -8.81 -0.45
CA ILE A 137 -18.64 -8.67 -1.77
C ILE A 137 -20.01 -8.05 -1.58
N SER A 138 -20.22 -6.79 -1.96
CA SER A 138 -21.53 -6.13 -1.84
C SER A 138 -22.46 -6.45 -3.03
N SER A 139 -21.86 -6.68 -4.21
CA SER A 139 -22.57 -6.73 -5.49
C SER A 139 -21.83 -7.57 -6.51
N LEU A 140 -22.57 -8.35 -7.31
CA LEU A 140 -21.99 -9.20 -8.37
C LEU A 140 -21.89 -8.51 -9.74
N LYS A 141 -22.25 -7.22 -9.82
CA LYS A 141 -22.23 -6.44 -11.08
C LYS A 141 -20.87 -6.48 -11.81
N LYS A 142 -19.77 -6.67 -11.05
CA LYS A 142 -18.40 -6.72 -11.57
C LYS A 142 -17.71 -8.04 -11.21
N ILE A 143 -18.37 -9.17 -11.47
CA ILE A 143 -17.86 -10.51 -11.14
C ILE A 143 -16.42 -10.77 -11.64
N ASN A 144 -16.04 -10.24 -12.79
CA ASN A 144 -14.67 -10.39 -13.31
C ASN A 144 -13.63 -9.65 -12.46
N ARG A 145 -13.98 -8.50 -11.89
CA ARG A 145 -13.11 -7.77 -10.95
C ARG A 145 -13.03 -8.48 -9.61
N ILE A 146 -14.15 -9.02 -9.14
CA ILE A 146 -14.20 -9.87 -7.93
C ILE A 146 -13.27 -11.06 -8.09
N LYS A 147 -13.35 -11.79 -9.22
CA LYS A 147 -12.47 -12.94 -9.50
C LYS A 147 -10.99 -12.57 -9.42
N LYS A 148 -10.56 -11.53 -10.15
CA LYS A 148 -9.17 -11.04 -10.09
C LYS A 148 -8.74 -10.63 -8.69
N GLY A 149 -9.65 -9.99 -7.96
CA GLY A 149 -9.43 -9.58 -6.58
C GLY A 149 -9.26 -10.75 -5.61
N VAL A 150 -10.12 -11.76 -5.74
CA VAL A 150 -10.04 -13.00 -4.97
C VAL A 150 -8.75 -13.75 -5.32
N GLU A 151 -8.38 -13.87 -6.60
CA GLU A 151 -7.11 -14.48 -7.03
C GLU A 151 -5.89 -13.79 -6.39
N LEU A 152 -5.89 -12.46 -6.29
CA LEU A 152 -4.85 -11.72 -5.57
C LEU A 152 -4.88 -12.04 -4.07
N ALA A 153 -6.05 -11.97 -3.43
CA ALA A 153 -6.20 -12.27 -2.01
C ALA A 153 -5.79 -13.71 -1.67
N GLU A 154 -6.11 -14.68 -2.53
CA GLU A 154 -5.67 -16.08 -2.40
C GLU A 154 -4.16 -16.21 -2.48
N ARG A 155 -3.51 -15.54 -3.45
CA ARG A 155 -2.04 -15.53 -3.55
C ARG A 155 -1.39 -14.97 -2.28
N ILE A 156 -1.92 -13.87 -1.76
CA ILE A 156 -1.48 -13.23 -0.50
C ILE A 156 -1.67 -14.21 0.67
N CYS A 157 -2.86 -14.77 0.82
CA CYS A 157 -3.18 -15.69 1.91
C CYS A 157 -2.32 -16.94 1.87
N LYS A 158 -2.10 -17.52 0.69
CA LYS A 158 -1.25 -18.70 0.52
C LYS A 158 0.20 -18.43 0.94
N LYS A 159 0.77 -17.28 0.54
CA LYS A 159 2.15 -16.92 0.91
C LYS A 159 2.30 -16.67 2.41
N LEU A 160 1.30 -16.05 3.04
CA LEU A 160 1.36 -15.69 4.46
C LEU A 160 0.76 -16.75 5.39
N GLY A 161 0.21 -17.85 4.85
CA GLY A 161 -0.44 -18.91 5.62
C GLY A 161 -1.79 -18.49 6.24
N PHE A 162 -2.48 -17.54 5.62
CA PHE A 162 -3.79 -17.07 6.08
C PHE A 162 -4.91 -17.92 5.47
N THR A 163 -6.05 -17.97 6.17
CA THR A 163 -7.28 -18.55 5.64
C THR A 163 -8.12 -17.48 4.95
N LEU A 164 -8.54 -17.73 3.72
CA LEU A 164 -9.41 -16.83 2.97
C LEU A 164 -10.89 -17.26 3.08
N TYR A 165 -11.75 -16.28 3.36
CA TYR A 165 -13.20 -16.43 3.36
C TYR A 165 -13.84 -15.39 2.45
N LEU A 166 -15.07 -15.69 2.02
CA LEU A 166 -15.91 -14.78 1.24
C LEU A 166 -17.17 -14.46 2.04
N HIS A 167 -17.48 -13.17 2.16
CA HIS A 167 -18.73 -12.69 2.73
C HIS A 167 -19.55 -11.99 1.65
N TYR A 168 -20.74 -12.54 1.35
CA TYR A 168 -21.70 -11.98 0.41
C TYR A 168 -23.03 -11.78 1.15
N PRO A 169 -23.39 -10.53 1.53
CA PRO A 169 -24.60 -10.25 2.28
C PRO A 169 -25.90 -10.66 1.56
N PRO A 170 -26.06 -10.42 0.24
CA PRO A 170 -27.23 -10.93 -0.48
C PRO A 170 -27.21 -12.46 -0.48
N LYS A 171 -28.19 -13.08 0.17
CA LYS A 171 -28.30 -14.54 0.23
C LYS A 171 -29.08 -15.12 -0.96
N ASP A 172 -28.89 -14.59 -2.17
CA ASP A 172 -29.57 -15.12 -3.36
C ASP A 172 -28.84 -16.35 -3.92
N GLU A 173 -29.60 -17.34 -4.39
CA GLU A 173 -29.06 -18.65 -4.76
C GLU A 173 -28.13 -18.57 -5.98
N MET A 174 -28.41 -17.68 -6.94
CA MET A 174 -27.59 -17.47 -8.13
C MET A 174 -26.22 -16.91 -7.75
N GLY A 175 -26.19 -15.91 -6.88
CA GLY A 175 -24.97 -15.30 -6.40
C GLY A 175 -24.12 -16.26 -5.57
N MET A 176 -24.75 -17.02 -4.68
CA MET A 176 -24.06 -18.06 -3.91
C MET A 176 -23.45 -19.13 -4.81
N LYS A 177 -24.16 -19.58 -5.86
CA LYS A 177 -23.59 -20.51 -6.86
C LYS A 177 -22.40 -19.93 -7.62
N ALA A 178 -22.43 -18.64 -7.95
CA ALA A 178 -21.33 -17.96 -8.65
C ALA A 178 -20.07 -17.79 -7.79
N LEU A 179 -20.22 -17.63 -6.46
CA LEU A 179 -19.12 -17.38 -5.54
C LEU A 179 -18.51 -18.65 -4.90
N ARG A 180 -19.27 -19.74 -4.75
CA ARG A 180 -18.77 -21.01 -4.20
C ARG A 180 -17.46 -21.51 -4.84
N PRO A 181 -17.25 -21.41 -6.17
CA PRO A 181 -15.99 -21.81 -6.78
C PRO A 181 -14.79 -20.93 -6.40
N LEU A 182 -15.04 -19.73 -5.88
CA LEU A 182 -14.01 -18.74 -5.55
C LEU A 182 -13.52 -18.83 -4.10
N GLY A 183 -14.17 -19.63 -3.24
CA GLY A 183 -13.76 -19.76 -1.85
C GLY A 183 -14.87 -20.11 -0.88
N ARG A 184 -14.51 -20.13 0.41
CA ARG A 184 -15.41 -20.52 1.49
C ARG A 184 -16.32 -19.37 1.90
N LEU A 185 -17.62 -19.52 1.66
CA LEU A 185 -18.63 -18.53 2.04
C LEU A 185 -18.92 -18.56 3.55
N ILE A 186 -19.03 -17.37 4.16
CA ILE A 186 -19.35 -17.18 5.59
C ILE A 186 -20.48 -16.16 5.78
N GLU A 187 -21.24 -16.34 6.87
CA GLU A 187 -22.43 -15.52 7.17
C GLU A 187 -22.11 -14.12 7.69
N SER A 188 -20.97 -13.94 8.34
CA SER A 188 -20.51 -12.65 8.87
C SER A 188 -19.02 -12.49 8.58
N PRO A 189 -18.51 -11.26 8.31
CA PRO A 189 -17.08 -11.05 8.14
C PRO A 189 -16.30 -11.49 9.38
N ARG A 190 -15.22 -12.25 9.16
CA ARG A 190 -14.32 -12.74 10.21
C ARG A 190 -12.88 -12.62 9.71
N GLY A 191 -12.05 -11.90 10.44
CA GLY A 191 -10.64 -11.77 10.09
C GLY A 191 -10.11 -10.36 10.25
N GLU A 192 -8.79 -10.30 10.36
CA GLU A 192 -8.05 -9.07 10.63
C GLU A 192 -7.70 -8.32 9.33
N LEU A 193 -7.72 -9.02 8.19
CA LEU A 193 -7.62 -8.43 6.86
C LEU A 193 -8.99 -8.43 6.18
N LEU A 194 -9.53 -7.23 5.96
CA LEU A 194 -10.71 -7.05 5.12
C LEU A 194 -10.29 -6.75 3.68
N VAL A 195 -10.84 -7.49 2.73
CA VAL A 195 -10.64 -7.23 1.31
C VAL A 195 -11.90 -6.59 0.75
N LEU A 196 -11.78 -5.37 0.24
CA LEU A 196 -12.88 -4.53 -0.21
C LEU A 196 -12.70 -4.15 -1.67
N LEU A 197 -13.78 -4.12 -2.45
CA LEU A 197 -13.75 -3.45 -3.75
C LEU A 197 -13.78 -1.94 -3.52
N ARG A 198 -13.00 -1.16 -4.28
CA ARG A 198 -12.95 0.32 -4.15
C ARG A 198 -14.30 1.01 -4.11
N GLU A 199 -15.25 0.51 -4.88
CA GLU A 199 -16.59 1.09 -5.03
C GLU A 199 -17.45 0.89 -3.78
N ASP A 200 -17.08 -0.08 -2.94
CA ASP A 200 -17.75 -0.42 -1.69
C ASP A 200 -17.07 0.23 -0.46
N VAL A 201 -15.93 0.91 -0.67
CA VAL A 201 -15.20 1.58 0.41
C VAL A 201 -15.88 2.92 0.73
N LEU A 202 -16.81 2.90 1.68
CA LEU A 202 -17.38 4.11 2.27
C LEU A 202 -16.39 4.77 3.26
N SER A 203 -15.71 3.93 4.04
CA SER A 203 -14.64 4.29 4.98
C SER A 203 -13.68 3.12 5.14
N VAL A 204 -12.45 3.42 5.55
CA VAL A 204 -11.44 2.41 5.89
C VAL A 204 -11.40 2.29 7.42
N PRO A 205 -11.71 1.13 8.01
CA PRO A 205 -11.58 0.93 9.45
C PRO A 205 -10.16 1.26 9.90
N GLU A 206 -10.03 2.08 10.94
CA GLU A 206 -8.71 2.47 11.46
C GLU A 206 -8.02 1.32 12.18
N GLU A 207 -8.80 0.40 12.77
CA GLU A 207 -8.31 -0.70 13.60
C GLU A 207 -8.00 -1.99 12.81
N GLN A 208 -8.31 -2.06 11.51
CA GLN A 208 -8.14 -3.28 10.72
C GLN A 208 -7.21 -3.07 9.54
N CYS A 209 -6.53 -4.15 9.14
CA CYS A 209 -5.83 -4.17 7.87
C CYS A 209 -6.85 -4.25 6.74
N VAL A 210 -6.62 -3.50 5.67
CA VAL A 210 -7.55 -3.45 4.54
C VAL A 210 -6.79 -3.60 3.23
N LEU A 211 -7.24 -4.53 2.39
CA LEU A 211 -6.82 -4.66 1.00
C LEU A 211 -7.94 -4.12 0.10
N ILE A 212 -7.63 -3.08 -0.64
CA ILE A 212 -8.57 -2.38 -1.52
C ILE A 212 -8.29 -2.79 -2.96
N LEU A 213 -9.29 -3.33 -3.66
CA LEU A 213 -9.23 -3.89 -5.02
C LEU A 213 -9.88 -3.01 -6.09
#